data_AF-A0A371MRX9-F1
#
_entry.id   AF-A0A371MRX9-F1
#
_cell.length_a   1.000
_cell.length_b   1.000
_cell.length_c   1.000
_cell.angle_alpha   90.00
_cell.angle_beta   90.00
_cell.angle_gamma   90.00
#
_symmetry.space_group_name_H-M   'P 1'
#
loop_
_entity.id
_entity.type
_entity.pdbx_description
1 polymer ?
#
loop_
_entity_poly.entity_id
_entity_poly.type
_entity_poly.pdbx_seq_one_letter_code
_entity_poly.pdbx_strand_id
1 'polypeptide(L)'
;MREWNASAEVSDDRIVIYNRSTGEFTWEWYFKNHVPESTDGGYNDDWSHVNDVDPVGEDRLLLSPRNFDQALVVDIESKEIVERLGSDDDYDVMREQHNPDWLLSENGTPTILVADSGNNRVVEYAKEDGEWVRTWEVGTGSL
;
A
#
# COMPACT_ATOMS: atom_id res chain seq x y z
N MET A 1 -5.66 -9.00 -4.10
CA MET A 1 -6.90 -9.68 -4.56
C MET A 1 -7.46 -8.80 -5.67
N ARG A 2 -7.66 -9.37 -6.87
CA ARG A 2 -8.19 -8.64 -8.03
C ARG A 2 -9.63 -9.06 -8.24
N GLU A 3 -10.54 -8.10 -8.39
CA GLU A 3 -11.96 -8.37 -8.54
C GLU A 3 -12.56 -7.38 -9.54
N TRP A 4 -12.63 -7.77 -10.80
CA TRP A 4 -13.22 -6.93 -11.85
C TRP A 4 -14.75 -7.10 -11.92
N ASN A 5 -15.49 -6.00 -11.86
CA ASN A 5 -16.94 -6.00 -12.05
C ASN A 5 -17.30 -5.66 -13.49
N ALA A 6 -17.41 -6.68 -14.35
CA ALA A 6 -17.67 -6.50 -15.77
C ALA A 6 -19.01 -5.82 -16.11
N SER A 7 -20.01 -5.86 -15.23
CA SER A 7 -21.31 -5.22 -15.48
C SER A 7 -21.32 -3.74 -15.13
N ALA A 8 -20.54 -3.34 -14.13
CA ALA A 8 -20.39 -1.95 -13.70
C ALA A 8 -19.17 -1.25 -14.30
N GLU A 9 -18.28 -2.00 -14.95
CA GLU A 9 -17.00 -1.51 -15.50
C GLU A 9 -16.14 -0.81 -14.45
N VAL A 10 -16.11 -1.37 -13.23
CA VAL A 10 -15.30 -0.87 -12.11
C VAL A 10 -14.51 -2.00 -11.46
N SER A 11 -13.42 -1.63 -10.79
CA SER A 11 -12.71 -2.54 -9.89
C SER A 11 -13.41 -2.64 -8.54
N ASP A 12 -13.66 -3.87 -8.09
CA ASP A 12 -14.11 -4.24 -6.75
C ASP A 12 -12.94 -4.75 -5.87
N ASP A 13 -11.69 -4.41 -6.24
CA ASP A 13 -10.48 -4.73 -5.48
C ASP A 13 -10.62 -4.25 -4.02
N ARG A 14 -10.32 -5.17 -3.10
CA ARG A 14 -10.60 -4.97 -1.68
C ARG A 14 -9.65 -5.70 -0.74
N ILE A 15 -9.61 -5.22 0.49
CA ILE A 15 -9.01 -5.87 1.65
C ILE A 15 -10.12 -6.38 2.55
N VAL A 16 -9.92 -7.54 3.16
CA VAL A 16 -10.93 -8.20 4.00
C VAL A 16 -10.31 -8.71 5.28
N ILE A 17 -11.08 -8.67 6.38
CA ILE A 17 -10.80 -9.43 7.59
C ILE A 17 -11.76 -10.61 7.64
N TYR A 18 -11.22 -11.82 7.48
CA TYR A 18 -11.99 -13.05 7.40
C TYR A 18 -11.93 -13.82 8.72
N ASN A 19 -13.09 -14.05 9.33
CA ASN A 19 -13.21 -14.90 10.51
C ASN A 19 -13.28 -16.36 10.08
N ARG A 20 -12.20 -17.12 10.32
CA ARG A 20 -12.12 -18.53 9.96
C ARG A 20 -13.00 -19.46 10.79
N SER A 21 -13.46 -19.02 11.97
CA SER A 21 -14.35 -19.81 12.83
C SER A 21 -15.82 -19.72 12.39
N THR A 22 -16.28 -18.54 12.00
CA THR A 22 -17.65 -18.35 11.48
C THR A 22 -17.75 -18.52 9.97
N GLY A 23 -16.63 -18.36 9.26
CA GLY A 23 -16.56 -18.40 7.81
C GLY A 23 -17.03 -17.11 7.13
N GLU A 24 -17.01 -15.98 7.84
CA GLU A 24 -17.58 -14.71 7.40
C GLU A 24 -16.52 -13.62 7.25
N PHE A 25 -16.72 -12.71 6.29
CA PHE A 25 -16.01 -11.44 6.24
C PHE A 25 -16.57 -10.51 7.32
N THR A 26 -15.74 -10.16 8.29
CA THR A 26 -16.11 -9.28 9.41
C THR A 26 -15.84 -7.81 9.13
N TRP A 27 -15.02 -7.53 8.11
CA TRP A 27 -14.66 -6.20 7.67
C TRP A 27 -14.22 -6.26 6.21
N GLU A 28 -14.56 -5.22 5.45
CA GLU A 28 -14.19 -5.06 4.04
C GLU A 28 -13.87 -3.59 3.75
N TRP A 29 -12.89 -3.35 2.90
CA TRP A 29 -12.42 -2.04 2.49
C TRP A 29 -12.05 -2.06 1.01
N TYR A 30 -12.53 -1.09 0.25
CA TYR A 30 -12.47 -1.10 -1.22
C TYR A 30 -11.65 0.09 -1.73
N PHE A 31 -10.66 -0.16 -2.59
CA PHE A 31 -9.79 0.90 -3.11
C PHE A 31 -10.58 2.05 -3.76
N LYS A 32 -11.59 1.72 -4.56
CA LYS A 32 -12.45 2.69 -5.27
C LYS A 32 -13.16 3.72 -4.39
N ASN A 33 -13.28 3.46 -3.08
CA ASN A 33 -13.90 4.40 -2.15
C ASN A 33 -12.90 5.42 -1.59
N HIS A 34 -11.60 5.20 -1.76
CA HIS A 34 -10.54 5.94 -1.07
C HIS A 34 -9.44 6.50 -2.00
N VAL A 35 -9.41 6.07 -3.27
CA VAL A 35 -8.55 6.65 -4.31
C VAL A 35 -9.36 7.09 -5.53
N PRO A 36 -8.92 8.12 -6.28
CA PRO A 36 -9.59 8.54 -7.50
C PRO A 36 -9.65 7.42 -8.54
N GLU A 37 -10.75 7.33 -9.30
CA GLU A 37 -10.89 6.38 -10.41
C GLU A 37 -9.75 6.49 -11.43
N SER A 38 -9.21 7.69 -11.65
CA SER A 38 -8.16 7.96 -12.63
C SER A 38 -6.77 7.44 -12.25
N THR A 39 -6.57 6.96 -11.02
CA THR A 39 -5.29 6.37 -10.58
C THR A 39 -4.93 5.18 -11.47
N ASP A 40 -3.64 4.96 -11.77
CA ASP A 40 -3.16 3.95 -12.74
C ASP A 40 -3.84 4.08 -14.13
N GLY A 41 -4.21 5.31 -14.52
CA GLY A 41 -4.85 5.60 -15.79
C GLY A 41 -6.32 5.18 -15.92
N GLY A 42 -6.97 4.74 -14.83
CA GLY A 42 -8.37 4.35 -14.83
C GLY A 42 -8.62 2.92 -14.35
N TYR A 43 -9.86 2.63 -13.96
CA TYR A 43 -10.28 1.26 -13.66
C TYR A 43 -9.93 0.29 -14.79
N ASN A 44 -9.30 -0.81 -14.39
CA ASN A 44 -9.02 -1.95 -15.23
C ASN A 44 -9.12 -3.25 -14.41
N ASP A 45 -8.94 -4.40 -15.05
CA ASP A 45 -9.07 -5.71 -14.41
C ASP A 45 -7.94 -6.04 -13.42
N ASP A 46 -6.86 -5.26 -13.43
CA ASP A 46 -5.71 -5.36 -12.54
C ASP A 46 -5.43 -4.03 -11.81
N TRP A 47 -6.46 -3.23 -11.57
CA TRP A 47 -6.33 -1.80 -11.23
C TRP A 47 -5.42 -1.50 -10.04
N SER A 48 -5.70 -2.06 -8.86
CA SER A 48 -4.83 -1.83 -7.71
C SER A 48 -3.54 -2.64 -7.77
N HIS A 49 -3.60 -3.80 -8.42
CA HIS A 49 -2.64 -4.88 -8.30
C HIS A 49 -2.14 -5.04 -6.85
N VAL A 50 -3.06 -5.00 -5.86
CA VAL A 50 -2.64 -5.11 -4.46
C VAL A 50 -1.95 -6.45 -4.22
N ASN A 51 -0.68 -6.37 -3.81
CA ASN A 51 0.21 -7.52 -3.71
C ASN A 51 0.53 -7.91 -2.27
N ASP A 52 0.22 -7.05 -1.30
CA ASP A 52 0.55 -7.31 0.09
C ASP A 52 -0.38 -6.60 1.09
N VAL A 53 -0.51 -7.19 2.28
CA VAL A 53 -1.23 -6.63 3.44
C VAL A 53 -0.64 -7.16 4.74
N ASP A 54 -0.20 -6.24 5.60
CA ASP A 54 0.37 -6.55 6.91
C ASP A 54 -0.32 -5.77 8.04
N PRO A 55 -0.51 -6.37 9.23
CA PRO A 55 -1.00 -5.63 10.39
C PRO A 55 0.07 -4.69 10.94
N VAL A 56 -0.34 -3.46 11.26
CA VAL A 56 0.50 -2.47 11.97
C VAL A 56 -0.15 -2.19 13.31
N GLY A 57 0.34 -2.85 14.36
CA GLY A 57 -0.33 -2.83 15.66
C GLY A 57 -1.63 -3.64 15.65
N GLU A 58 -2.61 -3.24 16.46
CA GLU A 58 -3.88 -3.96 16.64
C GLU A 58 -5.03 -3.40 15.78
N ASP A 59 -4.89 -2.16 15.29
CA ASP A 59 -5.97 -1.34 14.75
C ASP A 59 -5.72 -0.88 13.31
N ARG A 60 -4.58 -1.22 12.70
CA ARG A 60 -4.22 -0.75 11.35
C ARG A 60 -3.68 -1.85 10.45
N LEU A 61 -3.78 -1.61 9.15
CA LEU A 61 -3.23 -2.44 8.09
C LEU A 61 -2.34 -1.60 7.17
N LEU A 62 -1.14 -2.08 6.87
CA LEU A 62 -0.29 -1.60 5.79
C LEU A 62 -0.63 -2.35 4.50
N LEU A 63 -0.94 -1.61 3.44
CA LEU A 63 -1.36 -2.14 2.14
C LEU A 63 -0.36 -1.75 1.06
N SER A 64 -0.17 -2.64 0.08
CA SER A 64 0.70 -2.40 -1.07
C SER A 64 -0.05 -2.53 -2.40
N PRO A 65 -0.79 -1.50 -2.84
CA PRO A 65 -1.28 -1.41 -4.22
C PRO A 65 -0.12 -1.13 -5.18
N ARG A 66 0.38 -2.18 -5.84
CA ARG A 66 1.56 -2.10 -6.71
C ARG A 66 1.40 -1.05 -7.81
N ASN A 67 0.26 -1.04 -8.50
CA ASN A 67 0.06 -0.16 -9.64
C ASN A 67 -0.17 1.30 -9.24
N PHE A 68 -0.40 1.59 -7.96
CA PHE A 68 -0.59 2.97 -7.50
C PHE A 68 0.70 3.62 -7.03
N ASP A 69 1.84 2.90 -7.06
CA ASP A 69 3.14 3.37 -6.59
C ASP A 69 3.15 3.85 -5.13
N GLN A 70 2.38 3.15 -4.28
CA GLN A 70 2.05 3.62 -2.94
C GLN A 70 2.02 2.53 -1.88
N ALA A 71 2.47 2.87 -0.68
CA ALA A 71 2.19 2.11 0.54
C ALA A 71 1.18 2.89 1.41
N LEU A 72 0.11 2.24 1.83
CA LEU A 72 -1.01 2.88 2.54
C LEU A 72 -1.20 2.27 3.92
N VAL A 73 -1.31 3.07 4.97
CA VAL A 73 -1.77 2.59 6.28
C VAL A 73 -3.23 2.96 6.44
N VAL A 74 -4.07 1.95 6.66
CA VAL A 74 -5.52 2.10 6.86
C VAL A 74 -5.86 1.80 8.31
N ASP A 75 -6.63 2.68 8.94
CA ASP A 75 -7.24 2.45 10.24
C ASP A 75 -8.49 1.58 10.10
N ILE A 76 -8.56 0.48 10.85
CA ILE A 76 -9.61 -0.53 10.70
C ILE A 76 -10.98 0.01 11.15
N GLU A 77 -11.03 0.79 12.22
CA GLU A 77 -12.29 1.28 12.78
C GLU A 77 -12.92 2.36 11.88
N SER A 78 -12.14 3.38 11.54
CA SER A 78 -12.59 4.51 10.73
C SER A 78 -12.61 4.23 9.24
N LYS A 79 -11.83 3.23 8.77
CA LYS A 79 -11.57 2.93 7.35
C LYS A 79 -10.80 4.03 6.62
N GLU A 80 -10.24 4.99 7.33
CA GLU A 80 -9.47 6.08 6.73
C GLU A 80 -8.03 5.66 6.42
N ILE A 81 -7.48 6.23 5.36
CA ILE A 81 -6.03 6.15 5.08
C ILE A 81 -5.35 7.17 6.00
N VAL A 82 -4.64 6.66 7.01
CA VAL A 82 -3.99 7.48 8.05
C VAL A 82 -2.52 7.79 7.74
N GLU A 83 -1.88 6.98 6.89
CA GLU A 83 -0.56 7.29 6.32
C GLU A 83 -0.50 6.88 4.85
N ARG A 84 0.29 7.63 4.08
CA ARG A 84 0.58 7.35 2.67
C ARG A 84 2.05 7.64 2.39
N LEU A 85 2.73 6.67 1.77
CA LEU A 85 4.05 6.82 1.18
C LEU A 85 3.92 6.65 -0.32
N GLY A 86 4.53 7.56 -1.09
CA GLY A 86 4.44 7.57 -2.56
C GLY A 86 3.14 8.22 -3.07
N SER A 87 3.07 8.32 -4.40
CA SER A 87 1.88 8.75 -5.14
C SER A 87 1.94 8.18 -6.54
N ASP A 88 0.76 8.03 -7.15
CA ASP A 88 0.58 7.56 -8.53
C ASP A 88 1.51 8.30 -9.50
N ASP A 89 2.24 7.56 -10.34
CA ASP A 89 3.21 8.04 -11.32
C ASP A 89 4.46 8.78 -10.74
N ASP A 90 4.66 8.85 -9.42
CA ASP A 90 5.88 9.41 -8.80
C ASP A 90 6.99 8.36 -8.67
N TYR A 91 7.51 7.96 -9.82
CA TYR A 91 8.49 6.88 -9.94
C TYR A 91 9.84 7.17 -9.27
N ASP A 92 10.13 8.43 -8.91
CA ASP A 92 11.37 8.76 -8.19
C ASP A 92 11.29 8.29 -6.72
N VAL A 93 10.09 8.31 -6.14
CA VAL A 93 9.82 7.81 -4.78
C VAL A 93 9.61 6.30 -4.81
N MET A 94 8.71 5.82 -5.67
CA MET A 94 8.32 4.42 -5.65
C MET A 94 7.79 4.01 -7.02
N ARG A 95 8.14 2.81 -7.48
CA ARG A 95 7.66 2.29 -8.75
C ARG A 95 7.32 0.82 -8.63
N GLU A 96 6.02 0.50 -8.69
CA GLU A 96 5.52 -0.86 -8.71
C GLU A 96 6.09 -1.73 -7.57
N GLN A 97 6.04 -1.21 -6.34
CA GLN A 97 6.66 -1.78 -5.16
C GLN A 97 6.03 -3.09 -4.69
N HIS A 98 6.78 -3.82 -3.86
CA HIS A 98 6.36 -5.04 -3.20
C HIS A 98 6.81 -5.04 -1.73
N ASN A 99 6.07 -5.79 -0.91
CA ASN A 99 6.43 -6.14 0.46
C ASN A 99 6.92 -4.95 1.32
N PRO A 100 6.16 -3.84 1.41
CA PRO A 100 6.51 -2.78 2.35
C PRO A 100 6.37 -3.30 3.78
N ASP A 101 7.40 -3.14 4.60
CA ASP A 101 7.43 -3.58 6.00
C ASP A 101 7.47 -2.38 6.94
N TRP A 102 6.56 -2.34 7.92
CA TRP A 102 6.49 -1.27 8.91
C TRP A 102 7.39 -1.59 10.10
N LEU A 103 8.39 -0.75 10.31
CA LEU A 103 9.37 -0.86 11.38
C LEU A 103 9.31 0.38 12.29
N LEU A 104 9.81 0.22 13.52
CA LEU A 104 10.06 1.33 14.43
C LEU A 104 11.56 1.39 14.70
N SER A 105 12.16 2.55 14.45
CA SER A 105 13.53 2.84 14.85
C SER A 105 13.66 2.83 16.38
N GLU A 106 14.90 2.76 16.90
CA GLU A 106 15.16 2.74 18.36
C GLU A 106 14.56 3.94 19.10
N ASN A 107 14.45 5.09 18.45
CA ASN A 107 13.85 6.31 18.97
C ASN A 107 12.31 6.37 18.79
N GLY A 108 11.70 5.31 18.25
CA GLY A 108 10.27 5.21 17.97
C GLY A 108 9.83 5.83 16.64
N THR A 109 10.76 6.33 15.80
CA THR A 109 10.42 6.85 14.47
C THR A 109 9.88 5.73 13.58
N PRO A 110 8.66 5.88 13.01
CA PRO A 110 8.17 4.97 11.98
C PRO A 110 9.08 4.94 10.76
N THR A 111 9.35 3.74 10.26
CA THR A 111 10.14 3.52 9.06
C THR A 111 9.45 2.47 8.19
N ILE A 112 9.46 2.64 6.87
CA ILE A 112 8.95 1.64 5.93
C ILE A 112 10.11 1.17 5.05
N LEU A 113 10.40 -0.13 5.09
CA LEU A 113 11.35 -0.79 4.19
C LEU A 113 10.60 -1.39 3.01
N VAL A 114 11.02 -1.10 1.78
CA VAL A 114 10.26 -1.43 0.57
C VAL A 114 11.14 -2.13 -0.46
N ALA A 115 10.62 -3.19 -1.08
CA ALA A 115 11.17 -3.71 -2.34
C ALA A 115 10.60 -2.89 -3.51
N ASP A 116 11.32 -1.86 -3.93
CA ASP A 116 10.95 -0.94 -5.00
C ASP A 116 11.35 -1.54 -6.37
N SER A 117 10.58 -2.55 -6.78
CA SER A 117 10.90 -3.45 -7.89
C SER A 117 11.08 -2.73 -9.22
N GLY A 118 10.23 -1.74 -9.54
CA GLY A 118 10.32 -0.98 -10.79
C GLY A 118 11.59 -0.14 -10.89
N ASN A 119 12.16 0.25 -9.75
CA ASN A 119 13.45 0.95 -9.66
C ASN A 119 14.65 0.03 -9.39
N ASN A 120 14.43 -1.28 -9.25
CA ASN A 120 15.47 -2.28 -8.99
C ASN A 120 16.30 -1.96 -7.73
N ARG A 121 15.63 -1.55 -6.65
CA ARG A 121 16.26 -1.23 -5.37
C ARG A 121 15.45 -1.75 -4.18
N VAL A 122 16.12 -1.91 -3.05
CA VAL A 122 15.49 -1.88 -1.73
C VAL A 122 15.72 -0.49 -1.17
N VAL A 123 14.68 0.11 -0.61
CA VAL A 123 14.69 1.50 -0.13
C VAL A 123 14.00 1.59 1.21
N GLU A 124 14.52 2.46 2.09
CA GLU A 124 13.95 2.75 3.40
C GLU A 124 13.51 4.22 3.47
N TYR A 125 12.32 4.44 4.04
CA TYR A 125 11.76 5.75 4.33
C TYR A 125 11.48 5.90 5.81
N ALA A 126 11.98 6.96 6.45
CA ALA A 126 11.65 7.32 7.83
C ALA A 126 10.63 8.45 7.87
N LYS A 127 9.73 8.43 8.85
CA LYS A 127 8.76 9.51 9.09
C LYS A 127 9.41 10.61 9.92
N GLU A 128 9.82 11.69 9.27
CA GLU A 128 10.46 12.84 9.91
C GLU A 128 9.57 14.07 9.76
N ASP A 129 9.24 14.73 10.88
CA ASP A 129 8.39 15.93 10.91
C ASP A 129 7.07 15.82 10.13
N GLY A 130 6.49 14.61 10.07
CA GLY A 130 5.24 14.34 9.37
C GLY A 130 5.39 13.94 7.90
N GLU A 131 6.61 13.92 7.37
CA GLU A 131 6.92 13.58 5.98
C GLU A 131 7.73 12.28 5.90
N TRP A 132 7.59 11.55 4.79
CA TRP A 132 8.41 10.37 4.54
C TRP A 132 9.71 10.78 3.84
N VAL A 133 10.83 10.53 4.50
CA VAL A 133 12.18 10.89 4.03
C VAL A 133 12.96 9.62 3.71
N ARG A 134 13.47 9.51 2.49
CA ARG A 134 14.35 8.39 2.10
C ARG A 134 15.65 8.44 2.90
N THR A 135 15.90 7.43 3.73
CA THR A 135 17.09 7.36 4.61
C THR A 135 18.19 6.50 4.02
N TRP A 136 17.83 5.48 3.26
CA TRP A 136 18.76 4.48 2.75
C TRP A 136 18.22 3.81 1.48
N GLU A 137 19.12 3.39 0.59
CA GLU A 137 18.79 2.49 -0.52
C GLU A 137 19.98 1.60 -0.90
N VAL A 138 19.69 0.43 -1.48
CA VAL A 138 20.66 -0.39 -2.20
C VAL A 138 20.04 -0.94 -3.48
N GLY A 139 20.75 -0.84 -4.60
CA GLY A 139 20.26 -1.32 -5.89
C GLY A 139 21.30 -1.21 -6.99
N THR A 140 20.83 -1.23 -8.24
CA THR A 140 21.69 -1.20 -9.44
C THR A 140 22.61 0.02 -9.54
N GLY A 141 22.28 1.13 -8.88
CA GLY A 141 23.12 2.33 -8.81
C GLY A 141 24.09 2.40 -7.62
N SER A 142 24.09 1.38 -6.74
CA SER A 142 24.80 1.39 -5.45
C SER A 142 26.01 0.45 -5.39
N LEU A 143 26.35 -0.23 -6.50
CA LEU A 143 27.41 -1.24 -6.60
C LEU A 143 28.49 -0.87 -7.63
#